data_AF-A0A1G2HUW6-F1
#
_entry.id   AF-A0A1G2HUW6-F1
#
_cell.length_a   1.000
_cell.length_b   1.000
_cell.length_c   1.000
_cell.angle_alpha   90.00
_cell.angle_beta   90.00
_cell.angle_gamma   90.00
#
_symmetry.space_group_name_H-M   'P 1'
#
loop_
_entity.id
_entity.type
_entity.pdbx_description
1 polymer ?
#
loop_
_entity_poly.entity_id
_entity_poly.type
_entity_poly.pdbx_seq_one_letter_code
_entity_poly.pdbx_strand_id
1 'polypeptide(L)'
;MKNTIQKAVIYVGTAREKQAGNNTIQKQLSEVRKYAQGNGYMIVKEYIENGFSDATLKRPVLLKLLEDAKKKEFTKVIVRDYDRLSRQLPDFLLIESELKKNGVSILPITEDNQIAMDFKDLFAPHYDANKSNLKKPGITNKKVLKLNK
;
A
#
# COMPACT_ATOMS: atom_id res chain seq x y z
N MET A 1 18.69 -19.37 9.72
CA MET A 1 18.16 -18.25 8.91
C MET A 1 17.67 -17.17 9.87
N LYS A 2 18.18 -15.93 9.77
CA LYS A 2 17.70 -14.84 10.63
C LYS A 2 16.24 -14.53 10.25
N ASN A 3 15.30 -14.82 11.14
CA ASN A 3 13.93 -14.38 11.01
C ASN A 3 13.88 -12.88 11.34
N THR A 4 14.30 -12.05 10.39
CA THR A 4 14.40 -10.60 10.60
C THR A 4 12.98 -10.04 10.62
N ILE A 5 12.58 -9.46 11.75
CA ILE A 5 11.30 -8.77 11.90
C ILE A 5 11.27 -7.64 10.86
N GLN A 6 10.27 -7.64 9.98
CA GLN A 6 10.11 -6.59 8.98
C GLN A 6 9.37 -5.41 9.61
N LYS A 7 10.09 -4.30 9.80
CA LYS A 7 9.50 -3.04 10.26
C LYS A 7 8.70 -2.39 9.15
N ALA A 8 7.47 -2.02 9.47
CA ALA A 8 6.51 -1.44 8.56
C ALA A 8 5.84 -0.20 9.18
N VAL A 9 5.27 0.64 8.33
CA VAL A 9 4.41 1.75 8.74
C VAL A 9 3.05 1.61 8.07
N ILE A 10 2.03 2.21 8.66
CA ILE A 10 0.69 2.27 8.09
C ILE A 10 0.45 3.66 7.53
N TYR A 11 -0.18 3.75 6.36
CA TYR A 11 -0.69 5.01 5.84
C TYR A 11 -2.19 4.91 5.52
N VAL A 12 -2.98 5.78 6.14
CA VAL A 12 -4.44 5.86 5.97
C VAL A 12 -4.83 7.31 5.70
N GLY A 13 -5.68 7.51 4.71
CA GLY A 13 -6.18 8.82 4.31
C GLY A 13 -7.69 8.84 4.08
N THR A 14 -8.35 9.95 4.42
CA THR A 14 -9.74 10.23 4.08
C THR A 14 -9.90 11.63 3.49
N ALA A 15 -10.76 11.76 2.47
CA ALA A 15 -11.16 13.04 1.92
C ALA A 15 -12.19 13.78 2.79
N ARG A 16 -12.81 13.08 3.75
CA ARG A 16 -13.77 13.69 4.68
C ARG A 16 -13.05 14.44 5.78
N GLU A 17 -13.66 15.53 6.25
CA GLU A 17 -13.19 16.26 7.42
C GLU A 17 -13.12 15.36 8.66
N LYS A 18 -12.27 15.76 9.61
CA LYS A 18 -11.82 14.96 10.75
C LYS A 18 -12.96 14.32 11.55
N GLN A 19 -14.05 15.07 11.82
CA GLN A 19 -15.17 14.56 12.61
C GLN A 19 -16.01 13.51 11.86
N ALA A 20 -16.24 13.70 10.55
CA ALA A 20 -17.04 12.79 9.73
C ALA A 20 -16.26 11.53 9.28
N GLY A 21 -14.92 11.61 9.25
CA GLY A 21 -14.03 10.54 8.77
C GLY A 21 -13.57 9.54 9.86
N ASN A 22 -13.78 9.84 11.14
CA ASN A 22 -13.19 9.08 12.25
C ASN A 22 -13.53 7.57 12.20
N ASN A 23 -14.80 7.21 12.01
CA ASN A 23 -15.22 5.80 11.94
C ASN A 23 -14.57 5.07 10.75
N THR A 24 -14.43 5.76 9.61
CA THR A 24 -13.81 5.23 8.41
C THR A 24 -12.31 5.02 8.57
N ILE A 25 -11.60 5.92 9.26
CA ILE A 25 -10.17 5.78 9.56
C ILE A 25 -9.93 4.62 10.52
N GLN A 26 -10.70 4.54 11.60
CA GLN A 26 -10.53 3.47 12.60
C GLN A 26 -10.75 2.09 12.00
N LYS A 27 -11.76 1.94 11.14
CA LYS A 27 -11.99 0.70 10.39
C LYS A 27 -10.78 0.32 9.53
N GLN A 28 -10.26 1.26 8.75
CA GLN A 28 -9.09 1.02 7.90
C GLN A 28 -7.83 0.67 8.71
N LEU A 29 -7.55 1.41 9.79
CA LEU A 29 -6.44 1.10 10.68
C LEU A 29 -6.57 -0.30 11.27
N SER A 30 -7.78 -0.68 11.72
CA SER A 30 -8.04 -2.03 12.23
C SER A 30 -7.77 -3.12 11.19
N GLU A 31 -8.23 -2.94 9.96
CA GLU A 31 -8.00 -3.87 8.85
C GLU A 31 -6.50 -4.02 8.54
N VAL A 32 -5.78 -2.90 8.41
CA VAL A 32 -4.35 -2.89 8.09
C VAL A 32 -3.51 -3.46 9.24
N ARG A 33 -3.83 -3.12 10.49
CA ARG A 33 -3.14 -3.68 11.68
C ARG A 33 -3.31 -5.20 11.75
N LYS A 34 -4.54 -5.70 11.55
CA LYS A 34 -4.82 -7.14 11.54
C LYS A 34 -4.03 -7.86 10.46
N TYR A 35 -3.97 -7.28 9.26
CA TYR A 35 -3.15 -7.81 8.17
C TYR A 35 -1.66 -7.80 8.55
N ALA A 36 -1.14 -6.70 9.09
CA ALA A 36 0.26 -6.55 9.48
C ALA A 36 0.67 -7.62 10.51
N GLN A 37 -0.13 -7.77 11.57
CA GLN A 37 0.08 -8.77 12.62
C GLN A 37 0.05 -10.20 12.05
N GLY A 38 -0.95 -10.52 11.22
CA GLY A 38 -1.09 -11.85 10.60
C GLY A 38 0.06 -12.23 9.66
N ASN A 39 0.79 -11.23 9.13
CA ASN A 39 1.92 -11.42 8.23
C ASN A 39 3.30 -11.18 8.87
N GLY A 40 3.36 -10.93 10.19
CA GLY A 40 4.62 -10.79 10.92
C GLY A 40 5.32 -9.44 10.72
N TYR A 41 4.59 -8.40 10.32
CA TYR A 41 5.10 -7.04 10.24
C TYR A 41 5.02 -6.35 11.61
N MET A 42 6.09 -5.67 12.00
CA MET A 42 6.11 -4.81 13.18
C MET A 42 5.79 -3.38 12.76
N ILE A 43 4.61 -2.89 13.16
CA ILE A 43 4.21 -1.51 12.89
C ILE A 43 4.99 -0.57 13.83
N VAL A 44 5.83 0.28 13.26
CA VAL A 44 6.64 1.25 14.03
C VAL A 44 6.04 2.66 14.03
N LYS A 45 5.13 2.95 13.09
CA LYS A 45 4.45 4.25 12.99
C LYS A 45 3.18 4.17 12.14
N GLU A 46 2.24 5.07 12.42
CA GLU A 46 1.01 5.25 11.66
C GLU A 46 0.89 6.69 11.18
N TYR A 47 0.55 6.85 9.90
CA TYR A 47 0.37 8.12 9.22
C TYR A 47 -1.11 8.27 8.88
N ILE A 48 -1.77 9.23 9.51
CA ILE A 48 -3.22 9.46 9.36
C ILE A 48 -3.45 10.82 8.73
N GLU A 49 -4.02 10.84 7.53
CA GLU A 49 -4.31 12.07 6.78
C GLU A 49 -5.82 12.31 6.66
N ASN A 50 -6.28 13.51 7.02
CA ASN A 50 -7.70 13.88 7.08
C ASN A 50 -8.01 15.07 6.17
N GLY A 51 -9.18 15.10 5.54
CA GLY A 51 -9.69 16.29 4.87
C GLY A 51 -8.95 16.68 3.58
N PHE A 52 -8.26 15.74 2.93
CA PHE A 52 -7.62 15.99 1.64
C PHE A 52 -8.40 15.27 0.53
N SER A 53 -9.18 16.04 -0.22
CA SER A 53 -9.91 15.58 -1.41
C SER A 53 -9.07 15.60 -2.68
N ASP A 54 -8.04 16.45 -2.70
CA ASP A 54 -7.41 16.84 -3.96
C ASP A 54 -6.23 15.93 -4.28
N ALA A 55 -6.12 15.58 -5.56
CA ALA A 55 -5.00 14.87 -6.17
C ALA A 55 -3.75 15.76 -6.20
N THR A 56 -3.30 16.20 -5.02
CA THR A 56 -2.10 17.01 -4.84
C THR A 56 -1.08 16.24 -4.00
N LEU A 57 0.18 16.38 -4.39
CA LEU A 57 1.32 15.89 -3.61
C LEU A 57 1.61 16.79 -2.39
N LYS A 58 0.96 17.95 -2.25
CA LYS A 58 1.07 18.86 -1.10
C LYS A 58 0.29 18.37 0.13
N ARG A 59 0.56 17.13 0.52
CA ARG A 59 -0.10 16.40 1.61
C ARG A 59 0.87 16.29 2.78
N PRO A 60 0.70 17.07 3.87
CA PRO A 60 1.72 17.17 4.93
C PRO A 60 2.11 15.83 5.55
N VAL A 61 1.16 14.89 5.70
CA VAL A 61 1.41 13.58 6.28
C VAL A 61 2.12 12.67 5.28
N LEU A 62 1.75 12.73 3.99
CA LEU A 62 2.48 12.05 2.92
C LEU A 62 3.92 12.54 2.81
N LEU A 63 4.13 13.85 2.81
CA LEU A 63 5.46 14.46 2.78
C LEU A 63 6.28 14.01 4.00
N LYS A 64 5.66 13.92 5.18
CA LYS A 64 6.30 13.40 6.37
C LYS A 64 6.68 11.92 6.25
N LEU A 65 5.83 11.09 5.65
CA LEU A 65 6.12 9.70 5.35
C LEU A 65 7.34 9.57 4.43
N LEU A 66 7.39 10.34 3.33
CA LEU A 66 8.49 10.35 2.37
C LEU A 66 9.81 10.80 3.02
N GLU A 67 9.76 11.81 3.89
CA GLU A 67 10.93 12.26 4.64
C GLU A 67 11.42 11.22 5.63
N ASP A 68 10.52 10.60 6.40
CA ASP A 68 10.89 9.57 7.36
C ASP A 68 11.39 8.28 6.66
N ALA A 69 10.99 8.01 5.41
CA ALA A 69 11.53 6.90 4.61
C ALA A 69 13.05 7.02 4.38
N LYS A 70 13.58 8.24 4.28
CA LYS A 70 15.03 8.49 4.12
C LYS A 70 15.86 7.98 5.29
N LYS A 71 15.26 7.83 6.47
CA LYS A 71 15.91 7.32 7.69
C LYS A 71 16.13 5.81 7.68
N LYS A 72 15.49 5.08 6.75
CA LYS A 72 15.62 3.61 6.59
C LYS A 72 15.25 2.80 7.84
N GLU A 73 14.31 3.32 8.64
CA GLU A 73 13.84 2.66 9.87
C GLU A 73 12.74 1.61 9.63
N PHE A 74 12.17 1.59 8.42
CA PHE A 74 11.14 0.65 7.97
C PHE A 74 11.36 0.32 6.49
N THR A 75 10.82 -0.81 6.03
CA THR A 75 10.96 -1.27 4.64
C THR A 75 9.62 -1.39 3.91
N LYS A 76 8.50 -1.21 4.63
CA LYS A 76 7.15 -1.38 4.10
C LYS A 76 6.25 -0.21 4.48
N VAL A 77 5.49 0.29 3.52
CA VAL A 77 4.31 1.13 3.76
C VAL A 77 3.08 0.28 3.46
N ILE A 78 2.31 -0.05 4.49
CA ILE A 78 1.09 -0.83 4.35
C ILE A 78 -0.10 0.13 4.23
N VAL A 79 -0.88 -0.05 3.18
CA VAL A 79 -2.09 0.74 2.89
C VAL A 79 -3.27 -0.20 2.69
N ARG A 80 -4.49 0.32 2.82
CA ARG A 80 -5.65 -0.49 2.43
C ARG A 80 -5.59 -0.81 0.94
N ASP A 81 -5.49 0.25 0.13
CA ASP A 81 -5.43 0.25 -1.32
C ASP A 81 -4.47 1.35 -1.81
N TYR A 82 -4.02 1.28 -3.07
CA TYR A 82 -3.13 2.29 -3.65
C TYR A 82 -3.76 3.69 -3.70
N ASP A 83 -5.08 3.77 -3.84
CA ASP A 83 -5.85 5.03 -3.83
C ASP A 83 -5.69 5.83 -2.53
N ARG A 84 -5.19 5.23 -1.44
CA ARG A 84 -4.80 5.97 -0.24
C ARG A 84 -3.67 6.96 -0.53
N LEU A 85 -2.71 6.57 -1.36
CA LEU A 85 -1.53 7.36 -1.71
C LEU A 85 -1.82 8.31 -2.89
N SER A 86 -2.44 7.81 -3.96
CA SER A 86 -2.97 8.65 -5.04
C SER A 86 -3.97 7.86 -5.88
N ARG A 87 -4.94 8.55 -6.47
CA ARG A 87 -5.86 7.99 -7.49
C ARG A 87 -5.39 8.27 -8.91
N GLN A 88 -4.32 9.04 -9.09
CA GLN A 88 -3.73 9.35 -10.38
C GLN A 88 -2.43 8.57 -10.55
N LEU A 89 -2.35 7.76 -11.60
CA LEU A 89 -1.19 6.93 -11.88
C LEU A 89 0.15 7.70 -11.91
N PRO A 90 0.28 8.88 -12.55
CA PRO A 90 1.55 9.62 -12.55
C PRO A 90 2.03 9.99 -11.14
N ASP A 91 1.14 10.51 -10.30
CA ASP A 91 1.44 10.85 -8.90
C ASP A 91 1.82 9.62 -8.09
N PHE A 92 1.10 8.51 -8.28
CA PHE A 92 1.42 7.25 -7.62
C PHE A 92 2.83 6.78 -7.98
N LEU A 93 3.22 6.82 -9.25
CA LEU A 93 4.56 6.42 -9.71
C LEU A 93 5.67 7.30 -9.13
N LEU A 94 5.42 8.59 -8.94
CA LEU A 94 6.36 9.50 -8.27
C LEU A 94 6.55 9.10 -6.79
N ILE A 95 5.46 8.84 -6.08
CA ILE A 95 5.49 8.39 -4.68
C ILE A 95 6.22 7.04 -4.56
N GLU A 96 5.86 6.08 -5.42
CA GLU A 96 6.48 4.74 -5.44
C GLU A 96 7.97 4.83 -5.73
N SER A 97 8.37 5.62 -6.74
CA SER A 97 9.78 5.84 -7.08
C SER A 97 10.57 6.39 -5.91
N GLU A 98 10.02 7.39 -5.20
CA GLU A 98 10.70 7.99 -4.05
C GLU A 98 10.85 7.02 -2.88
N LEU A 99 9.80 6.27 -2.55
CA LEU A 99 9.88 5.21 -1.52
C LEU A 99 10.89 4.13 -1.91
N LYS A 100 10.87 3.69 -3.17
CA LYS A 100 11.74 2.63 -3.69
C LYS A 100 13.21 3.03 -3.64
N LYS A 101 13.56 4.27 -3.99
CA LYS A 101 14.93 4.82 -3.84
C LYS A 101 15.44 4.69 -2.40
N ASN A 102 14.54 4.79 -1.43
CA ASN A 102 14.85 4.67 -0.01
C ASN A 102 14.72 3.23 0.54
N GLY A 103 14.56 2.22 -0.32
CA GLY A 103 14.46 0.81 0.08
C GLY A 103 13.10 0.43 0.68
N VAL A 104 12.08 1.25 0.45
CA VAL A 104 10.72 1.06 0.97
C VAL A 104 9.79 0.64 -0.15
N SER A 105 9.04 -0.44 0.04
CA SER A 105 8.00 -0.87 -0.91
C SER A 105 6.59 -0.63 -0.36
N ILE A 106 5.66 -0.29 -1.24
CA ILE A 106 4.24 -0.16 -0.91
C ILE A 106 3.60 -1.56 -0.89
N LEU A 107 2.73 -1.81 0.08
CA LEU A 107 1.97 -3.06 0.22
C LEU A 107 0.49 -2.74 0.43
N PRO A 108 -0.36 -2.85 -0.61
CA PRO A 108 -1.81 -2.79 -0.42
C PRO A 108 -2.31 -4.11 0.18
N ILE A 109 -3.40 -4.06 0.95
CA ILE A 109 -4.08 -5.27 1.44
C ILE A 109 -5.29 -5.66 0.57
N THR A 110 -5.71 -4.79 -0.35
CA THR A 110 -6.77 -5.05 -1.34
C THR A 110 -6.34 -4.66 -2.75
N GLU A 111 -6.80 -5.39 -3.76
CA GLU A 111 -6.49 -5.13 -5.18
C GLU A 111 -7.52 -4.23 -5.89
N ASP A 112 -8.68 -3.99 -5.28
CA ASP A 112 -9.76 -3.19 -5.86
C ASP A 112 -9.52 -1.69 -5.72
N ASN A 113 -8.82 -1.08 -6.69
CA ASN A 113 -8.50 0.34 -6.67
C ASN A 113 -8.27 0.92 -8.08
N GLN A 114 -8.36 2.25 -8.20
CA GLN A 114 -8.25 2.96 -9.49
C GLN A 114 -6.89 2.72 -10.14
N ILE A 115 -5.80 2.75 -9.36
CA ILE A 115 -4.44 2.50 -9.89
C ILE A 115 -4.33 1.13 -10.56
N ALA A 116 -4.91 0.09 -9.96
CA ALA A 116 -4.93 -1.24 -10.54
C ALA A 116 -5.76 -1.31 -11.84
N MET A 117 -6.83 -0.51 -11.95
CA MET A 117 -7.62 -0.38 -13.18
C MET A 117 -6.82 0.38 -14.25
N ASP A 118 -6.21 1.51 -13.91
CA ASP A 118 -5.38 2.31 -14.81
C ASP A 118 -4.22 1.49 -15.40
N PHE A 119 -3.56 0.67 -14.58
CA PHE A 119 -2.53 -0.26 -15.05
C PHE A 119 -3.11 -1.29 -16.02
N LYS A 120 -4.26 -1.89 -15.70
CA LYS A 120 -4.92 -2.85 -16.59
C LYS A 120 -5.27 -2.20 -17.92
N ASP A 121 -5.79 -0.98 -17.92
CA ASP A 121 -6.19 -0.28 -19.13
C ASP A 121 -4.97 0.11 -19.98
N LEU A 122 -3.90 0.60 -19.34
CA LEU A 122 -2.64 0.95 -20.00
C LEU A 122 -2.00 -0.27 -20.70
N PHE A 123 -2.11 -1.44 -20.07
CA PHE A 123 -1.51 -2.67 -20.59
C PHE A 123 -2.49 -3.60 -21.30
N ALA A 124 -3.80 -3.34 -21.27
CA ALA A 124 -4.84 -4.16 -21.90
C ALA A 124 -4.58 -4.42 -23.39
N PRO A 125 -4.12 -3.43 -24.20
CA PRO A 125 -3.75 -3.67 -25.60
C PRO A 125 -2.60 -4.67 -25.79
N HIS A 126 -1.80 -4.91 -24.75
CA HIS A 126 -0.65 -5.83 -24.75
C HIS A 126 -0.85 -7.05 -23.83
N TYR A 127 -1.95 -7.12 -23.07
CA TYR A 127 -2.21 -8.14 -22.06
C TYR A 127 -2.58 -9.50 -22.67
N ASP A 128 -3.17 -9.50 -23.86
CA ASP A 128 -3.55 -10.73 -24.57
C ASP A 128 -2.38 -11.43 -25.30
N ALA A 129 -1.21 -10.78 -25.43
CA ALA A 129 -0.08 -11.35 -26.17
C ALA A 129 0.88 -12.23 -25.33
N ASN A 130 0.83 -12.20 -24.00
CA ASN A 130 1.86 -12.80 -23.13
C ASN A 130 1.32 -13.58 -21.90
N LYS A 131 0.16 -14.24 -22.03
CA LYS A 131 -0.43 -15.07 -20.95
C LYS A 131 0.41 -16.27 -20.50
N SER A 132 1.56 -16.55 -21.12
CA SER A 132 2.43 -17.69 -20.75
C SER A 132 3.62 -17.36 -19.84
N ASN A 133 4.04 -16.09 -19.65
CA ASN A 133 5.35 -15.80 -19.03
C ASN A 133 5.40 -14.75 -17.90
N LEU A 134 4.28 -14.18 -17.47
CA LEU A 134 4.29 -13.34 -16.26
C LEU A 134 4.23 -14.22 -15.00
N LYS A 135 5.40 -14.67 -14.52
CA LYS A 135 5.54 -15.14 -13.14
C LYS A 135 5.14 -13.98 -12.21
N LYS A 136 3.99 -14.13 -11.55
CA LYS A 136 3.43 -13.19 -10.58
C LYS A 136 4.52 -12.77 -9.58
N PRO A 137 4.88 -11.47 -9.47
CA PRO A 137 5.78 -11.03 -8.43
C PRO A 137 5.02 -11.00 -7.09
N GLY A 138 5.36 -11.94 -6.19
CA GLY A 138 5.28 -11.65 -4.75
C GLY A 138 4.01 -12.02 -3.97
N ILE A 139 3.17 -12.96 -4.42
CA ILE A 139 2.15 -13.57 -3.55
C ILE A 139 2.51 -15.05 -3.34
N THR A 140 3.20 -15.33 -2.24
CA THR A 140 3.44 -16.70 -1.77
C THR A 140 2.09 -17.30 -1.37
N ASN A 141 1.56 -18.22 -2.17
CA ASN A 141 0.39 -19.01 -1.81
C ASN A 141 0.68 -19.80 -0.53
N LYS A 142 0.20 -19.32 0.62
CA LYS A 142 0.03 -20.13 1.83
C LYS A 142 -1.41 -20.63 1.90
N LYS A 143 -1.53 -21.96 1.91
CA LYS A 143 -2.70 -22.80 2.25
C LYS A 143 -3.88 -22.76 1.28
N VAL A 144 -3.96 -23.78 0.44
CA VAL A 144 -5.21 -24.55 0.31
C VAL A 144 -4.99 -25.87 1.06
N LEU A 145 -5.88 -26.12 2.02
CA LEU A 145 -5.91 -27.30 2.87
C LEU A 145 -6.28 -28.56 2.07
N LYS A 146 -5.60 -29.65 2.45
CA LYS A 146 -5.90 -31.09 2.36
C LYS A 146 -7.21 -31.56 1.71
N LEU A 147 -7.07 -32.66 0.95
CA LEU A 147 -7.85 -33.91 0.84
C LEU A 147 -7.95 -34.25 -0.65
N ASN A 148 -7.38 -35.37 -1.12
CA ASN A 148 -7.89 -36.70 -0.88
C ASN A 148 -6.78 -37.76 -0.83
N LYS A 149 -7.00 -38.74 0.06
CA LYS A 149 -6.41 -40.08 -0.02
C LYS A 149 -7.00 -40.84 -1.21
#